data_AF-A0A800JA20-F1
#
_entry.id   AF-A0A800JA20-F1
#
_cell.length_a   1.000
_cell.length_b   1.000
_cell.length_c   1.000
_cell.angle_alpha   90.00
_cell.angle_beta   90.00
_cell.angle_gamma   90.00
#
_symmetry.space_group_name_H-M   'P 1'
#
loop_
_entity.id
_entity.type
_entity.pdbx_description
1 polymer ?
#
loop_
_entity_poly.entity_id
_entity_poly.type
_entity_poly.pdbx_seq_one_letter_code
_entity_poly.pdbx_strand_id
1 'polypeptide(L)' 'MELGTIWEDQLDGKYHLLITISGQASIIPKSGSPVKLNREEALFLPVGVGSYRLESTGEIPLVCLKAIPK' A
#
# COMPACT_ATOMS: atom_id res chain seq x y z
N MET A 1 0.67 -13.36 -18.57
CA MET A 1 0.27 -12.73 -17.29
C MET A 1 1.51 -12.04 -16.77
N GLU A 2 1.62 -10.73 -16.95
CA GLU A 2 2.65 -9.99 -16.22
C GLU A 2 2.32 -10.11 -14.73
N LEU A 3 3.28 -10.60 -13.94
CA LEU A 3 3.14 -10.53 -12.48
C LEU A 3 2.99 -9.05 -12.16
N GLY A 4 1.83 -8.66 -11.63
CA GLY A 4 1.63 -7.31 -11.11
C GLY A 4 2.79 -6.95 -10.19
N THR A 5 3.29 -5.73 -10.31
CA THR A 5 4.44 -5.31 -9.51
C THR A 5 4.10 -5.38 -8.03
N ILE A 6 5.01 -5.97 -7.26
CA ILE A 6 4.90 -6.20 -5.82
C ILE A 6 5.97 -5.36 -5.13
N TRP A 7 5.58 -4.65 -4.07
CA TRP A 7 6.47 -3.89 -3.21
C TRP A 7 6.27 -4.32 -1.76
N GLU A 8 7.37 -4.50 -1.03
CA GLU A 8 7.35 -4.80 0.39
C GLU A 8 7.98 -3.65 1.16
N ASP A 9 7.43 -3.34 2.33
CA ASP A 9 7.89 -2.21 3.13
C ASP A 9 7.69 -2.48 4.62
N GLN A 10 8.62 -1.94 5.41
CA GLN A 10 8.61 -2.00 6.88
C GLN A 10 8.19 -0.64 7.41
N LEU A 11 7.39 -0.64 8.48
CA LEU A 11 6.99 0.61 9.12
C LEU A 11 8.09 1.16 10.03
N ASP A 12 9.01 0.33 10.51
CA ASP A 12 10.14 0.71 11.39
C ASP A 12 9.72 1.60 12.58
N GLY A 13 8.56 1.27 13.17
CA GLY A 13 7.99 2.03 14.29
C GLY A 13 7.38 3.38 13.92
N LYS A 14 7.20 3.67 12.62
CA LYS A 14 6.61 4.90 12.09
C LYS A 14 5.25 4.65 11.44
N TYR A 15 4.41 5.69 11.46
CA TYR A 15 3.15 5.68 10.73
C TYR A 15 3.41 5.89 9.24
N HIS A 16 2.69 5.18 8.39
CA HIS A 16 2.70 5.43 6.95
C HIS A 16 1.31 5.92 6.50
N LEU A 17 1.30 6.85 5.54
CA LEU A 17 0.10 7.20 4.78
C LEU A 17 0.37 6.86 3.31
N LEU A 18 -0.49 6.02 2.75
CA LEU A 18 -0.46 5.62 1.34
C LEU A 18 -1.61 6.31 0.61
N ILE A 19 -1.34 6.86 -0.58
CA ILE A 19 -2.35 7.51 -1.42
C ILE A 19 -2.17 7.02 -2.86
N THR A 20 -3.19 6.39 -3.41
CA THR A 20 -3.22 5.96 -4.82
C THR A 20 -3.66 7.10 -5.72
N ILE A 21 -2.78 7.55 -6.61
CA ILE A 21 -3.07 8.60 -7.60
C ILE A 21 -3.57 8.01 -8.92
N SER A 22 -3.05 6.82 -9.29
CA SER A 22 -3.42 6.07 -10.49
C SER A 22 -3.44 4.57 -10.18
N GLY A 23 -4.24 3.80 -10.92
CA GLY A 23 -4.35 2.37 -10.74
C GLY A 23 -5.12 1.96 -9.49
N GLN A 24 -4.96 0.70 -9.09
CA GLN A 24 -5.54 0.13 -7.87
C GLN A 24 -4.48 -0.72 -7.18
N ALA A 25 -4.51 -0.74 -5.85
CA ALA A 25 -3.61 -1.54 -5.04
C ALA A 25 -4.36 -2.46 -4.08
N SER A 26 -3.74 -3.60 -3.76
CA SER A 26 -4.06 -4.38 -2.56
C SER A 26 -2.94 -4.18 -1.55
N ILE A 27 -3.28 -3.73 -0.35
CA ILE A 27 -2.36 -3.57 0.78
C ILE A 27 -2.56 -4.76 1.71
N ILE A 28 -1.56 -5.63 1.79
CA ILE A 28 -1.58 -6.87 2.56
C ILE A 28 -0.68 -6.66 3.78
N PRO A 29 -1.24 -6.34 4.96
CA PRO A 29 -0.46 -6.21 6.18
C PRO A 29 0.05 -7.59 6.63
N LYS A 30 1.14 -7.62 7.42
CA LYS A 30 1.65 -8.86 8.03
C LYS A 30 0.59 -9.58 8.88
N SER A 31 -0.27 -8.80 9.53
CA SER A 31 -1.40 -9.28 10.31
C SER A 31 -2.66 -8.49 9.98
N GLY A 32 -3.79 -9.19 9.85
CA GLY A 32 -5.08 -8.60 9.49
C GLY A 32 -5.47 -8.90 8.04
N SER A 33 -6.56 -8.28 7.62
CA SER A 33 -7.12 -8.50 6.27
C SER A 33 -6.46 -7.58 5.25
N PRO A 34 -6.28 -8.04 4.00
CA PRO A 34 -5.94 -7.17 2.88
C PRO A 34 -6.94 -6.02 2.73
N VAL A 35 -6.44 -4.85 2.36
CA VAL A 35 -7.23 -3.65 2.09
C VAL A 35 -7.06 -3.27 0.63
N LYS A 36 -8.17 -3.18 -0.10
CA LYS A 36 -8.16 -2.64 -1.46
C LYS A 36 -8.11 -1.11 -1.38
N LEU A 37 -7.21 -0.51 -2.17
CA LEU A 37 -7.11 0.93 -2.37
C LEU A 37 -7.40 1.26 -3.83
N ASN A 38 -8.53 1.89 -4.10
CA ASN A 38 -8.92 2.37 -5.42
C ASN A 38 -8.21 3.68 -5.76
N ARG A 39 -8.34 4.16 -6.99
CA ARG A 39 -7.83 5.47 -7.38
C ARG A 39 -8.37 6.57 -6.47
N GLU A 40 -7.50 7.49 -6.08
CA GLU A 40 -7.77 8.65 -5.22
C GLU A 40 -8.20 8.31 -3.78
N GLU A 41 -8.00 7.06 -3.35
CA GLU A 41 -8.17 6.65 -1.95
C GLU A 41 -6.84 6.74 -1.18
N ALA A 42 -6.96 6.83 0.14
CA ALA A 42 -5.84 6.87 1.05
C ALA A 42 -5.99 5.86 2.18
N LEU A 43 -4.88 5.25 2.60
CA LEU A 43 -4.81 4.33 3.72
C LEU A 43 -3.77 4.79 4.73
N PHE A 44 -4.23 4.98 5.96
CA PHE A 44 -3.35 5.15 7.11
C PHE A 44 -2.95 3.78 7.68
N LEU A 45 -1.65 3.56 7.81
CA LEU A 45 -1.09 2.35 8.40
C LEU A 45 -0.52 2.67 9.79
N PRO A 46 -1.14 2.14 10.86
CA PRO A 46 -0.63 2.32 12.22
C PRO A 46 0.64 1.51 12.44
N VAL A 47 1.53 2.01 13.32
CA VAL A 47 2.81 1.35 13.68
C VAL A 47 2.67 -0.14 14.03
N GLY A 48 1.55 -0.54 14.63
CA GLY A 48 1.28 -1.92 15.02
C GLY A 48 1.16 -2.90 13.85
N VAL A 49 1.01 -2.42 12.61
CA VAL A 49 1.02 -3.27 11.40
C VAL A 49 2.40 -3.92 11.19
N GLY A 50 3.48 -3.25 11.59
CA GLY A 50 4.86 -3.72 11.46
C GLY A 50 5.39 -3.69 10.02
N SER A 51 4.75 -4.42 9.11
CA SER A 51 5.11 -4.47 7.69
C SER A 51 3.91 -4.74 6.81
N TYR A 52 4.03 -4.41 5.52
CA TYR A 52 2.99 -4.69 4.53
C TYR A 52 3.60 -4.98 3.16
N ARG A 53 2.81 -5.68 2.34
CA ARG A 53 3.02 -5.86 0.91
C ARG A 53 1.98 -5.05 0.16
N LEU A 54 2.41 -4.33 -0.87
CA LEU A 54 1.57 -3.59 -1.79
C LEU A 54 1.64 -4.27 -3.15
N GLU A 55 0.48 -4.59 -3.72
CA GLU A 55 0.35 -5.25 -5.02
C GLU A 55 -0.49 -4.38 -5.94
N SER A 56 -0.03 -4.15 -7.18
CA SER A 56 -0.89 -3.57 -8.22
C SER A 56 -1.93 -4.58 -8.68
N THR A 57 -3.21 -4.23 -8.65
CA THR A 57 -4.32 -5.16 -8.94
C THR A 57 -5.18 -4.77 -10.15
N GLY A 58 -4.86 -3.67 -10.83
CA GLY A 58 -5.58 -3.19 -12.02
C GLY A 58 -4.73 -3.20 -13.30
N GLU A 59 -5.40 -2.93 -14.43
CA GLU A 59 -4.75 -2.80 -15.75
C GLU A 59 -4.04 -1.45 -15.94
N ILE A 60 -4.45 -0.44 -15.16
CA ILE A 60 -3.85 0.90 -15.18
C ILE A 60 -2.60 0.90 -14.28
N PRO A 61 -1.46 1.42 -14.75
CA PRO A 61 -0.25 1.52 -13.94
C PRO A 61 -0.51 2.22 -12.59
N LEU A 62 -0.03 1.56 -11.53
CA LEU A 62 -0.15 2.05 -10.17
C LEU A 62 0.82 3.21 -9.93
N VAL A 63 0.28 4.32 -9.43
CA VAL A 63 1.08 5.41 -8.85
C VAL A 63 0.61 5.59 -7.42
N CYS A 64 1.48 5.30 -6.45
CA CYS A 64 1.19 5.38 -5.02
C CYS A 64 2.19 6.32 -4.34
N LEU A 65 1.68 7.32 -3.61
CA LEU A 65 2.49 8.18 -2.75
C LEU A 65 2.58 7.57 -1.36
N LYS A 66 3.78 7.62 -0.78
CA LYS A 66 4.04 7.24 0.62
C LYS A 66 4.50 8.47 1.39
N ALA A 67 3.80 8.81 2.47
CA ALA A 67 4.23 9.81 3.44
C ALA A 67 4.54 9.16 4.79
N ILE A 68 5.65 9.58 5.39
CA ILE A 68 6.14 9.11 6.69
C ILE A 68 6.42 10.36 7.54
N PRO A 69 5.92 10.46 8.78
CA PRO A 69 6.25 11.57 9.68
C PRO A 69 7.76 11.70 9.90
N LYS A 70 8.22 12.96 10.03
CA LYS A 70 9.62 13.28 10.34
C LYS A 70 9.99 12.87 11.76
#